data_AF-A0A0S2TFS1-F1
#
_entry.id   AF-A0A0S2TFS1-F1
#
_cell.length_a   1.000
_cell.length_b   1.000
_cell.length_c   1.000
_cell.angle_alpha   90.00
_cell.angle_beta   90.00
_cell.angle_gamma   90.00
#
_symmetry.space_group_name_H-M   'P 1'
#
loop_
_entity.id
_entity.type
_entity.pdbx_description
1 polymer ?
#
loop_
_entity_poly.entity_id
_entity_poly.type
_entity_poly.pdbx_seq_one_letter_code
_entity_poly.pdbx_strand_id
1 'polypeptide(L)' 'MGLIYNVSRDGMFVVNGAGFNVERYVTISMPQITLEQEPIQVSGLVIHRNNVGFGVMFARVDQSTRGLIAKLAERRCSV' A
#
# COMPACT_ATOMS: atom_id res chain seq x y z
N MET A 1 11.07 -4.97 -6.60
CA MET A 1 9.63 -5.18 -6.85
C MET A 1 9.02 -5.89 -5.65
N GLY A 2 7.82 -5.51 -5.23
CA GLY A 2 7.08 -6.15 -4.14
C GLY A 2 5.60 -6.30 -4.51
N LEU A 3 4.91 -7.24 -3.87
CA LEU A 3 3.47 -7.46 -4.06
C LEU A 3 2.69 -6.72 -2.98
N ILE A 4 1.72 -5.91 -3.38
CA ILE A 4 0.78 -5.27 -2.47
C ILE A 4 -0.30 -6.29 -2.08
N TYR A 5 -0.50 -6.46 -0.77
CA TYR A 5 -1.40 -7.44 -0.16
C TYR A 5 -2.24 -6.79 0.94
N ASN A 6 -3.47 -7.29 1.15
CA ASN A 6 -4.37 -6.86 2.22
C ASN A 6 -4.50 -5.33 2.37
N VAL A 7 -4.91 -4.66 1.28
CA VAL A 7 -5.12 -3.21 1.26
C VAL A 7 -6.42 -2.88 1.96
N SER A 8 -6.36 -1.91 2.85
CA SER A 8 -7.51 -1.30 3.54
C SER A 8 -7.51 0.20 3.30
N ARG A 9 -8.46 0.90 3.92
CA ARG A 9 -8.51 2.36 3.89
C ARG A 9 -7.28 3.03 4.50
N ASP A 10 -6.71 2.43 5.54
CA ASP A 10 -5.73 3.08 6.42
C ASP A 10 -4.34 2.43 6.36
N GLY A 11 -4.21 1.32 5.64
CA GLY A 11 -2.94 0.63 5.52
C GLY A 11 -2.95 -0.53 4.55
N MET A 12 -1.79 -1.12 4.34
CA MET A 12 -1.59 -2.31 3.52
C MET A 12 -0.47 -3.18 4.07
N PHE A 13 -0.38 -4.41 3.57
CA PHE A 13 0.80 -5.25 3.69
C PHE A 13 1.57 -5.29 2.37
N VAL A 14 2.89 -5.23 2.42
CA VAL A 14 3.75 -5.35 1.24
C VAL A 14 4.64 -6.57 1.41
N VAL A 15 4.49 -7.53 0.50
CA VAL A 15 5.38 -8.68 0.39
C VAL A 15 6.60 -8.25 -0.43
N ASN A 16 7.75 -8.17 0.23
CA ASN A 16 8.99 -7.73 -0.39
C ASN A 16 10.16 -8.29 0.43
N GLY A 17 11.17 -8.85 -0.24
CA GLY A 17 12.40 -9.29 0.41
C GLY A 17 13.24 -8.15 0.99
N ALA A 18 12.93 -6.89 0.64
CA ALA A 18 13.53 -5.73 1.26
C ALA A 18 13.04 -5.58 2.71
N GLY A 19 13.92 -5.87 3.66
CA GLY A 19 13.64 -5.71 5.09
C GLY A 19 13.67 -4.25 5.51
N PHE A 20 12.53 -3.56 5.45
CA PHE A 20 12.39 -2.25 6.07
C PHE A 20 12.21 -2.40 7.59
N ASN A 21 12.82 -1.52 8.36
CA ASN A 21 12.65 -1.47 9.82
C ASN A 21 11.30 -0.87 10.19
N VAL A 22 10.77 -1.27 11.34
CA VAL A 22 9.60 -0.61 11.97
C VAL A 22 9.96 0.85 12.26
N GLU A 23 8.95 1.73 12.28
CA GLU A 23 9.06 3.18 12.45
C GLU A 23 9.73 3.92 11.28
N ARG A 24 10.05 3.21 10.20
CA ARG A 24 10.56 3.81 8.97
C ARG A 24 9.41 4.34 8.11
N TYR A 25 9.53 5.58 7.63
CA TYR A 25 8.67 6.09 6.57
C TYR A 25 9.11 5.55 5.21
N VAL A 26 8.14 5.10 4.43
CA VAL A 26 8.33 4.57 3.07
C VAL A 26 7.30 5.21 2.14
N THR A 27 7.70 5.41 0.87
CA THR A 27 6.78 5.76 -0.21
C THR A 27 6.55 4.52 -1.07
N ILE A 28 5.30 4.14 -1.23
CA ILE A 28 4.87 2.98 -2.02
C ILE A 28 4.25 3.50 -3.31
N SER A 29 4.85 3.11 -4.43
CA SER A 29 4.28 3.32 -5.76
C SER A 29 3.31 2.17 -6.06
N MET A 30 2.01 2.48 -6.09
CA MET A 30 0.95 1.52 -6.41
C MET A 30 0.53 1.66 -7.87
N PRO A 31 0.38 0.55 -8.62
CA PRO A 31 -0.19 0.62 -9.96
C PRO A 31 -1.64 1.09 -9.89
N GLN A 32 -2.03 1.95 -10.84
CA GLN A 32 -3.42 2.30 -11.07
C GLN A 32 -4.19 1.14 -11.69
N ILE A 33 -5.52 1.24 -11.65
CA ILE A 33 -6.44 0.26 -12.20
C ILE A 33 -6.36 0.21 -13.73
N THR A 34 -5.98 1.31 -14.38
CA THR A 34 -5.78 1.39 -15.83
C THR A 34 -4.31 1.60 -16.15
N LEU A 35 -3.81 0.94 -17.19
CA LEU A 35 -2.40 1.02 -17.64
C LEU A 35 -2.03 2.42 -18.15
N GLU A 36 -3.01 3.28 -18.41
CA GLU A 36 -2.83 4.64 -18.93
C GLU A 36 -2.67 5.71 -17.85
N GLN A 37 -2.75 5.34 -16.57
CA GLN A 37 -2.64 6.28 -15.46
C GLN A 37 -1.33 6.11 -14.69
N GLU A 38 -0.73 7.23 -14.31
CA GLU A 38 0.47 7.28 -13.48
C GLU A 38 0.26 6.56 -12.14
N PRO A 39 1.25 5.78 -11.66
CA PRO A 39 1.17 5.09 -10.36
C PRO A 39 0.88 6.04 -9.20
N ILE A 40 0.02 5.60 -8.29
CA ILE A 40 -0.32 6.35 -7.08
C ILE A 40 0.84 6.25 -6.11
N GLN A 41 1.33 7.38 -5.62
CA GLN A 41 2.33 7.41 -4.55
C GLN A 41 1.64 7.50 -3.18
N VAL A 42 1.87 6.53 -2.32
CA VAL A 42 1.33 6.50 -0.96
C VAL A 42 2.47 6.46 0.04
N SER A 43 2.59 7.50 0.85
CA SER A 43 3.54 7.53 1.97
C SER A 43 2.93 6.84 3.19
N GLY A 44 3.74 6.14 3.96
CA GLY A 44 3.29 5.49 5.18
C GLY A 44 4.41 5.08 6.12
N LEU A 45 4.02 4.77 7.35
CA LEU A 45 4.89 4.30 8.41
C LEU A 45 4.87 2.77 8.46
N VAL A 46 6.04 2.14 8.45
CA VAL A 46 6.14 0.70 8.71
C VAL A 46 5.82 0.45 10.18
N ILE A 47 4.71 -0.26 10.46
CA ILE A 47 4.23 -0.54 11.82
C ILE A 47 4.49 -1.98 12.28
N HIS A 48 4.74 -2.89 11.33
CA HIS A 48 5.13 -4.27 11.63
C HIS A 48 5.94 -4.86 10.47
N ARG A 49 6.74 -5.90 10.75
CA ARG A 49 7.46 -6.67 9.73
C ARG A 49 7.53 -8.15 10.09
N ASN A 50 7.72 -8.98 9.08
CA ASN A 50 8.08 -10.38 9.23
C ASN A 50 9.13 -10.76 8.17
N ASN A 51 9.37 -12.06 7.98
CA ASN A 51 10.39 -12.54 7.03
C ASN A 51 9.97 -12.45 5.56
N VAL A 52 8.69 -12.16 5.27
CA VAL A 52 8.14 -12.11 3.91
C VAL A 52 7.72 -10.71 3.49
N GLY A 53 7.64 -9.76 4.42
CA GLY A 53 7.19 -8.41 4.13
C GLY A 53 6.98 -7.52 5.35
N PHE A 54 6.24 -6.45 5.14
CA PHE A 54 6.00 -5.42 6.14
C PHE A 54 4.62 -4.77 5.98
N GLY A 55 4.01 -4.41 7.11
CA GLY A 55 2.77 -3.66 7.16
C GLY A 55 3.02 -2.17 7.28
N VAL A 56 2.23 -1.41 6.52
CA VAL A 56 2.32 0.05 6.45
C VAL A 56 0.99 0.67 6.83
N MET A 57 1.05 1.65 7.73
CA MET A 57 -0.05 2.57 8.00
C MET A 57 0.13 3.82 7.14
N PHE A 58 -0.90 4.27 6.44
CA PHE A 58 -0.78 5.41 5.54
C PHE A 58 -0.62 6.72 6.30
N ALA A 59 0.34 7.54 5.85
CA ALA A 59 0.60 8.86 6.39
C ALA A 59 -0.06 9.91 5.48
N ARG A 60 -0.99 10.69 6.03
CA ARG A 60 -1.62 11.87 5.39
C ARG A 60 -2.00 11.63 3.91
N VAL A 61 -3.05 10.86 3.71
CA VAL A 61 -3.63 10.61 2.37
C VAL A 61 -4.73 11.63 2.10
N ASP A 62 -4.64 12.36 0.98
CA ASP A 62 -5.70 13.27 0.54
C ASP A 62 -6.96 12.49 0.09
N GLN A 63 -8.08 13.20 -0.06
CA GLN A 63 -9.37 12.57 -0.35
C GLN A 63 -9.40 11.88 -1.73
N SER A 64 -8.66 12.39 -2.72
CA SER A 64 -8.60 11.79 -4.05
C SER A 64 -7.83 10.46 -4.02
N THR A 65 -6.68 10.45 -3.36
CA THR A 65 -5.87 9.25 -3.16
C THR A 65 -6.59 8.20 -2.32
N ARG A 66 -7.35 8.61 -1.29
CA ARG A 66 -8.23 7.71 -0.52
C ARG A 66 -9.29 7.03 -1.39
N GLY A 67 -9.91 7.78 -2.30
CA GLY A 67 -10.90 7.22 -3.22
C GLY A 67 -10.31 6.16 -4.16
N LEU A 68 -9.06 6.34 -4.57
CA LEU A 68 -8.35 5.35 -5.40
C LEU A 68 -7.96 4.09 -4.61
N ILE A 69 -7.48 4.26 -3.38
CA ILE A 69 -7.19 3.13 -2.46
C ILE A 69 -8.46 2.31 -2.19
N ALA A 70 -9.60 2.96 -1.95
CA ALA A 70 -10.87 2.27 -1.72
C ALA A 70 -11.26 1.38 -2.90
N LYS A 71 -11.14 1.89 -4.14
CA LYS A 71 -11.40 1.11 -5.36
C LYS A 71 -10.47 -0.11 -5.51
N LEU A 72 -9.22 0.00 -5.04
CA LEU A 72 -8.28 -1.12 -5.03
C LEU A 72 -8.64 -2.18 -3.97
N ALA A 73 -9.12 -1.74 -2.80
CA ALA A 73 -9.53 -2.64 -1.72
C ALA A 73 -10.81 -3.44 -2.07
N GLU A 74 -11.79 -2.81 -2.71
CA GLU A 74 -13.08 -3.42 -3.06
C GLU A 74 -12.97 -4.59 -4.05
N ARG A 75 -11.94 -4.60 -4.92
CA ARG A 75 -11.75 -5.66 -5.93
C ARG A 75 -11.34 -7.02 -5.36
N ARG A 76 -11.02 -7.13 -4.07
CA ARG A 76 -10.73 -8.42 -3.41
C ARG A 76 -11.96 -9.08 -2.76
N CYS A 77 -13.14 -8.46 -2.87
CA CYS A 77 -14.43 -9.05 -2.47
C CYS A 77 -15.23 -9.51 -3.69
N SER A 78 -14.64 -10.38 -4.53
CA SER A 78 -15.44 -11.25 -5.41
C SER A 78 -15.15 -12.67 -4.93
N VAL A 79 -16.14 -13.30 -4.31
CA VAL A 79 -16.05 -14.69 -3.84
C VAL A 79 -16.01 -15.63 -5.04
#